data_AF-A0A955IWA4-F1
#
_entry.id   AF-A0A955IWA4-F1
#
_cell.length_a   1.000
_cell.length_b   1.000
_cell.length_c   1.000
_cell.angle_alpha   90.00
_cell.angle_beta   90.00
_cell.angle_gamma   90.00
#
_symmetry.space_group_name_H-M   'P 1'
#
loop_
_entity.id
_entity.type
_entity.pdbx_description
1 polymer ?
#
loop_
_entity_poly.entity_id
_entity_poly.type
_entity_poly.pdbx_seq_one_letter_code
_entity_poly.pdbx_strand_id
1 'polypeptide(L)' 'MILVLTPEQIRKNLLRDASWVPAEDASDMDWELYQRVYDDMIESGELDEPDDDMDEGLYSDDDDY' A
#
# COMPACT_ATOMS: atom_id res chain seq x y z
N MET A 1 -8.24 23.48 -1.13
CA MET A 1 -6.89 23.39 -0.54
C MET A 1 -6.36 22.03 -0.96
N ILE A 2 -5.31 21.97 -1.79
CA ILE A 2 -4.69 20.70 -2.14
C ILE A 2 -3.67 20.42 -1.04
N LEU A 3 -3.97 19.43 -0.19
CA LEU A 3 -3.04 18.95 0.83
C LEU A 3 -1.99 18.11 0.10
N VAL A 4 -0.84 18.70 -0.20
CA VAL A 4 0.31 17.96 -0.75
C VAL A 4 0.82 17.01 0.34
N LEU A 5 0.68 15.70 0.13
CA LEU A 5 1.22 14.71 1.05
C LEU A 5 2.74 14.62 0.88
N THR A 6 3.46 14.57 1.99
CA THR A 6 4.91 14.34 1.99
C THR A 6 5.21 12.91 2.42
N PRO A 7 6.34 12.32 1.99
CA PRO A 7 6.69 10.96 2.37
C PRO A 7 6.79 10.79 3.89
N GLU A 8 7.29 11.81 4.60
CA GLU A 8 7.36 11.80 6.06
C GLU A 8 5.97 11.79 6.73
N GLN A 9 4.98 12.48 6.16
CA GLN A 9 3.62 12.45 6.67
C GLN A 9 2.98 11.09 6.47
N ILE A 10 3.18 10.49 5.29
CA ILE A 10 2.69 9.15 4.97
C ILE A 10 3.26 8.13 5.93
N ARG A 11 4.60 8.10 6.10
CA ARG A 11 5.26 7.21 7.08
C ARG A 11 4.68 7.39 8.48
N LYS A 12 4.52 8.63 8.92
CA LYS A 12 4.00 8.94 10.25
C LYS A 12 2.54 8.47 10.43
N ASN A 13 1.73 8.57 9.40
CA ASN A 13 0.36 8.07 9.43
C ASN A 13 0.33 6.54 9.44
N LEU A 14 1.12 5.88 8.59
CA LEU A 14 1.26 4.42 8.54
C LEU A 14 1.79 3.83 9.85
N LEU A 15 2.80 4.45 10.47
CA LEU A 15 3.31 4.06 11.80
C LEU A 15 2.28 4.20 12.90
N ARG A 16 1.35 5.14 12.76
CA ARG A 16 0.28 5.36 13.74
C ARG A 16 -0.91 4.42 13.48
N ASP A 17 -1.19 4.14 12.22
CA ASP A 17 -2.31 3.35 11.73
C ASP A 17 -1.87 2.63 10.45
N ALA A 18 -1.57 1.34 10.56
CA ALA A 18 -1.07 0.54 9.44
C ALA A 18 -2.09 0.37 8.30
N SER A 19 -3.38 0.62 8.59
CA SER A 19 -4.48 0.64 7.61
C SER A 19 -4.74 2.02 7.00
N TRP A 20 -3.91 3.02 7.30
CA TRP A 20 -4.12 4.36 6.79
C TRP A 20 -3.84 4.44 5.29
N VAL A 21 -4.78 5.03 4.56
CA VAL A 21 -4.64 5.30 3.13
C VAL A 21 -4.92 6.78 2.83
N PRO A 22 -4.36 7.34 1.75
CA PRO A 22 -4.70 8.67 1.26
C PRO A 22 -6.21 8.81 1.00
N ALA A 23 -6.71 10.04 1.02
CA ALA A 23 -8.11 10.30 0.66
C ALA A 23 -8.37 9.94 -0.82
N GLU A 24 -9.59 9.53 -1.14
CA GLU A 24 -9.98 9.22 -2.53
C GLU A 24 -9.84 10.43 -3.48
N ASP A 25 -9.90 11.65 -2.94
CA ASP A 25 -9.71 12.92 -3.66
C ASP A 25 -8.23 13.35 -3.75
N ALA A 26 -7.30 12.54 -3.23
CA ALA A 26 -5.87 12.79 -3.36
C ALA A 26 -5.43 12.65 -4.82
N SER A 27 -4.38 13.38 -5.20
CA SER A 27 -3.89 13.34 -6.58
C SER A 27 -3.23 11.99 -6.86
N ASP A 28 -3.16 11.57 -8.12
CA ASP A 28 -2.41 10.36 -8.51
C ASP A 28 -0.97 10.40 -7.99
N MET A 29 -0.34 11.58 -8.00
CA MET A 29 1.01 11.79 -7.49
C MET A 29 1.13 11.52 -5.98
N ASP A 30 0.08 11.79 -5.20
CA ASP A 30 0.03 11.49 -3.77
C ASP A 30 -0.13 9.97 -3.53
N TRP A 31 -0.92 9.30 -4.37
CA TRP A 31 -1.09 7.83 -4.35
C TRP A 31 0.19 7.09 -4.74
N GLU A 32 0.89 7.54 -5.78
CA GLU A 32 2.19 6.98 -6.17
C GLU A 32 3.22 7.14 -5.05
N LEU A 33 3.23 8.31 -4.40
CA LEU A 33 4.10 8.57 -3.25
C LEU A 33 3.75 7.66 -2.07
N TYR A 34 2.46 7.45 -1.81
CA TYR A 34 1.98 6.53 -0.78
C TYR A 34 2.46 5.11 -1.04
N GLN A 35 2.22 4.56 -2.23
CA GLN A 35 2.64 3.20 -2.57
C GLN A 35 4.13 3.03 -2.37
N ARG A 36 4.95 3.96 -2.88
CA ARG A 36 6.40 3.88 -2.73
C ARG A 36 6.86 3.89 -1.27
N VAL A 37 6.22 4.70 -0.43
CA VAL A 37 6.56 4.79 0.99
C VAL A 37 6.10 3.55 1.75
N TYR A 38 4.92 3.03 1.42
CA TYR A 38 4.37 1.82 2.00
C TYR A 38 5.28 0.61 1.69
N ASP A 39 5.63 0.42 0.41
CA ASP A 39 6.52 -0.64 -0.06
C ASP A 39 7.90 -0.58 0.65
N ASP A 40 8.49 0.61 0.75
CA ASP A 40 9.78 0.83 1.43
C ASP A 40 9.72 0.52 2.93
N MET A 41 8.59 0.79 3.59
CA MET A 41 8.38 0.45 5.01
C MET A 41 8.16 -1.06 5.22
N ILE A 42 7.50 -1.71 4.27
CA ILE A 42 7.31 -3.16 4.22
C ILE A 42 8.66 -3.86 4.02
N GLU A 43 9.43 -3.45 3.00
CA GLU A 43 10.79 -3.96 2.74
C GLU A 43 11.75 -3.74 3.92
N SER A 44 11.58 -2.62 4.64
CA SER A 44 12.37 -2.32 5.84
C SER A 44 11.92 -3.12 7.08
N GLY A 45 10.75 -3.76 7.05
CA GLY A 45 10.14 -4.44 8.19
C GLY A 45 9.62 -3.49 9.27
N GLU A 46 9.34 -2.23 8.92
CA GLU A 46 8.70 -1.26 9.83
C GLU A 46 7.18 -1.41 9.88
N LEU A 47 6.57 -1.95 8.82
CA LEU A 47 5.18 -2.39 8.80
C LEU A 47 5.14 -3.91 8.73
N ASP A 48 4.20 -4.51 9.46
CA ASP A 48 3.78 -5.87 9.15
C ASP A 48 3.18 -5.85 7.75
N GLU A 49 3.68 -6.72 6.86
CA GLU A 49 2.95 -7.04 5.64
C GLU A 49 1.52 -7.41 6.06
N PRO A 50 0.50 -6.86 5.39
CA PRO A 50 -0.79 -7.50 5.51
C PRO A 50 -0.54 -8.96 5.13
N ASP A 51 -0.95 -9.91 5.99
CA ASP A 51 -1.00 -11.33 5.67
C ASP A 51 -1.72 -11.47 4.31
N ASP A 52 -0.96 -11.37 3.22
CA ASP A 52 -1.36 -11.67 1.84
C ASP A 52 -1.10 -13.17 1.60
N ASP A 53 -1.18 -13.96 2.68
CA ASP A 53 -1.57 -15.34 2.66
C ASP A 53 -3.03 -15.40 2.18
N MET A 54 -3.21 -15.45 0.85
CA MET A 54 -4.34 -16.03 0.07
C MET A 54 -4.88 -15.11 -1.04
N ASP A 55 -4.17 -15.07 -2.17
CA ASP A 55 -4.71 -15.66 -3.41
C ASP A 55 -3.54 -16.25 -4.20
N GLU A 56 -3.11 -17.42 -3.73
CA GLU A 56 -2.28 -18.37 -4.49
C GLU A 56 -2.81 -18.50 -5.92
N GLY A 57 -1.90 -18.37 -6.89
CA GLY A 57 -2.21 -18.54 -8.29
C GLY A 57 -2.90 -19.86 -8.62
N LEU A 58 -4.21 -19.79 -8.88
CA LEU A 58 -4.99 -20.83 -9.55
C LEU A 58 -5.68 -20.27 -10.80
N TYR A 59 -4.94 -19.57 -11.65
CA TYR A 59 -5.22 -19.59 -13.08
C TYR A 59 -4.37 -20.68 -13.73
N SER A 60 -4.71 -21.91 -13.41
CA SER A 60 -4.41 -23.08 -14.22
C SER A 60 -5.61 -24.00 -14.12
N ASP A 61 -6.65 -23.65 -14.85
CA ASP A 61 -7.59 -24.64 -15.37
C ASP A 61 -7.48 -24.57 -16.90
N ASP A 62 -6.29 -24.96 -17.38
CA ASP A 62 -6.21 -25.76 -18.59
C ASP A 62 -6.56 -27.18 -18.11
N ASP A 63 -7.55 -27.82 -18.75
CA ASP A 63 -7.75 -29.28 -18.90
C ASP A 63 -9.15 -29.85 -18.49
N ASP A 64 -9.90 -30.26 -19.52
CA ASP A 64 -10.75 -31.48 -19.62
C ASP A 64 -12.18 -31.53 -18.99
N TYR A 65 -13.24 -31.26 -19.80
CA TYR A 65 -14.29 -32.24 -20.22
C TYR A 65 -15.36 -31.67 -21.19
#